data_AF-A0A401USU5-F1
#
_entry.id   AF-A0A401USU5-F1
#
_cell.length_a   1.000
_cell.length_b   1.000
_cell.length_c   1.000
_cell.angle_alpha   90.00
_cell.angle_beta   90.00
_cell.angle_gamma   90.00
#
_symmetry.space_group_name_H-M   'P 1'
#
loop_
_entity.id
_entity.type
_entity.pdbx_description
1 polymer ?
#
loop_
_entity_poly.entity_id
_entity_poly.type
_entity_poly.pdbx_seq_one_letter_code
_entity_poly.pdbx_strand_id
1 'polypeptide(L)' 'MFKKYRQVYVIKEVHENKFQLCKVLNEYETDKEVTDDLKRLLADEITEKDLLKDFATK' A
#
# COMPACT_ATOMS: atom_id res chain seq x y z
N MET A 1 20.26 7.74 -7.26
CA MET A 1 20.02 6.45 -7.94
C MET A 1 18.83 5.79 -7.24
N PHE A 2 17.61 5.98 -7.74
CA PHE A 2 16.41 5.46 -7.09
C PHE A 2 16.29 3.96 -7.40
N LYS A 3 16.39 3.10 -6.38
CA LYS A 3 16.03 1.67 -6.52
C LYS A 3 14.61 1.62 -7.10
N LYS A 4 14.44 0.93 -8.24
CA LYS A 4 13.12 0.73 -8.87
C LYS A 4 12.26 -0.08 -7.89
N TYR A 5 11.47 0.61 -7.07
CA TYR A 5 10.40 -0.03 -6.31
C TYR A 5 9.47 -0.72 -7.30
N ARG A 6 9.11 -1.98 -7.06
CA ARG A 6 8.11 -2.69 -7.86
C ARG A 6 6.79 -1.94 -7.66
N GLN A 7 6.29 -1.28 -8.70
CA GLN A 7 5.03 -0.54 -8.62
C GLN A 7 3.90 -1.47 -9.05
N VAL A 8 3.00 -1.79 -8.11
CA VAL A 8 1.82 -2.62 -8.34
C VAL A 8 0.58 -1.75 -8.11
N TYR A 9 -0.40 -1.89 -9.00
CA TYR A 9 -1.66 -1.16 -8.94
C TYR A 9 -2.84 -2.12 -9.09
N VAL A 10 -3.95 -1.81 -8.42
CA VAL A 10 -5.22 -2.54 -8.50
C VAL A 10 -6.30 -1.58 -8.95
N ILE A 11 -7.13 -2.01 -9.91
CA ILE A 11 -8.34 -1.29 -10.29
C ILE A 11 -9.50 -1.91 -9.52
N LYS A 12 -10.19 -1.10 -8.71
CA LYS A 12 -11.36 -1.52 -7.94
C LYS A 12 -12.60 -0.78 -8.45
N GLU A 13 -13.61 -1.52 -8.89
CA GLU A 13 -14.94 -0.95 -9.11
C GLU A 13 -15.61 -0.73 -7.75
N VAL A 14 -16.05 0.50 -7.47
CA VAL A 14 -16.70 0.88 -6.20
C VAL A 14 -18.21 1.00 -6.33
N HIS A 15 -18.71 1.40 -7.50
CA HIS A 15 -20.13 1.43 -7.87
C HIS A 15 -20.25 1.20 -9.38
N GLU A 16 -21.48 1.04 -9.88
CA GLU A 16 -21.75 0.93 -11.31
C GLU A 16 -21.05 2.03 -12.11
N ASN A 17 -20.12 1.62 -12.99
CA ASN A 17 -19.30 2.51 -13.82
C ASN A 17 -18.41 3.51 -13.04
N LYS A 18 -18.08 3.24 -11.77
CA LYS A 18 -17.14 4.05 -10.97
C LYS A 18 -15.97 3.20 -10.50
N PHE A 19 -14.77 3.58 -10.91
CA PHE A 19 -13.53 2.86 -10.64
C PHE A 19 -12.56 3.70 -9.82
N GLN A 20 -11.80 3.04 -8.95
CA GLN A 20 -10.66 3.60 -8.23
C GLN A 20 -9.39 2.89 -8.68
N LEU A 21 -8.35 3.67 -8.97
CA LEU A 21 -7.00 3.16 -9.16
C LEU A 21 -6.28 3.22 -7.82
N CYS A 22 -5.98 2.06 -7.27
CA CYS A 22 -5.31 1.92 -5.98
C CYS A 22 -3.85 1.53 -6.20
N LYS A 23 -2.92 2.20 -5.54
CA LYS A 23 -1.53 1.78 -5.47
C LYS A 23 -1.35 0.78 -4.33
N VAL A 24 -0.70 -0.33 -4.60
CA VAL A 24 -0.32 -1.30 -3.56
C VAL A 24 0.92 -0.76 -2.85
N LEU A 25 0.79 -0.52 -1.54
CA LEU A 25 1.88 0.03 -0.74
C LEU A 25 2.78 -1.06 -0.17
N ASN A 26 2.25 -2.24 0.14
CA ASN A 26 2.97 -3.42 0.63
C ASN A 26 2.12 -4.70 0.49
N GLU A 27 2.73 -5.86 0.71
CA GLU A 27 2.07 -7.17 0.82
C GLU A 27 2.24 -7.74 2.25
N TYR A 28 1.16 -8.35 2.74
CA TYR A 28 1.03 -8.85 4.11
C TYR A 28 0.50 -10.28 4.09
N GLU A 29 0.93 -11.10 5.05
CA GLU A 29 0.47 -12.48 5.20
C GLU A 29 -0.77 -12.56 6.09
N THR A 30 -1.01 -11.54 6.93
CA THR A 30 -2.14 -11.49 7.87
C THR A 30 -2.89 -10.17 7.80
N ASP A 31 -4.18 -10.22 8.13
CA ASP A 31 -5.07 -9.07 8.28
C ASP A 31 -4.67 -8.15 9.44
N LYS A 32 -4.09 -8.71 10.50
CA LYS A 32 -3.59 -7.95 11.65
C LYS A 32 -2.47 -6.99 11.26
N GLU A 33 -1.47 -7.44 10.51
CA GLU A 33 -0.33 -6.62 10.10
C GLU A 33 -0.77 -5.43 9.24
N VAL A 34 -1.62 -5.67 8.23
CA VAL A 34 -2.13 -4.59 7.38
C VAL A 34 -2.98 -3.60 8.16
N THR A 35 -3.75 -4.08 9.14
CA THR A 35 -4.57 -3.21 10.00
C THR A 35 -3.72 -2.31 10.89
N ASP A 36 -2.64 -2.85 11.47
CA ASP A 36 -1.77 -2.08 12.35
C ASP A 36 -0.97 -1.04 11.56
N ASP A 37 -0.44 -1.37 10.37
CA ASP A 37 0.21 -0.38 9.51
C ASP A 37 -0.76 0.69 9.00
N LEU A 38 -2.01 0.33 8.69
CA LEU A 38 -3.03 1.32 8.33
C LEU A 38 -3.29 2.31 9.47
N LYS A 39 -3.41 1.83 10.72
CA LYS A 39 -3.57 2.72 11.89
C LYS A 39 -2.39 3.67 12.02
N ARG A 40 -1.16 3.16 11.89
CA ARG A 40 0.07 3.97 11.97
C ARG A 40 0.15 5.00 10.85
N LEU A 41 -0.26 4.63 9.64
CA LEU A 41 -0.33 5.54 8.49
C LEU A 41 -1.35 6.66 8.72
N LEU A 42 -2.54 6.33 9.23
CA LEU A 42 -3.59 7.30 9.56
C LEU A 42 -3.24 8.19 10.77
N ALA A 43 -2.34 7.73 11.64
CA ALA A 43 -1.80 8.48 12.76
C ALA A 43 -0.56 9.32 12.40
N ASP A 44 -0.18 9.37 11.10
CA ASP A 44 1.02 10.03 10.60
C ASP A 44 2.35 9.53 11.21
N GLU A 45 2.37 8.31 11.79
CA GLU A 45 3.57 7.71 12.39
C GLU A 45 4.51 7.10 11.34
N ILE A 46 3.96 6.70 10.19
CA ILE A 46 4.69 6.19 9.03
C ILE A 46 4.18 6.85 7.76
N THR A 47 4.97 6.82 6.69
CA THR A 47 4.55 7.35 5.38
C THR A 47 4.32 6.23 4.37
N GLU A 48 3.58 6.52 3.29
CA GLU A 48 3.45 5.58 2.16
C GLU A 48 4.80 5.16 1.57
N LYS A 49 5.80 6.07 1.63
CA LYS A 49 7.15 5.80 1.15
C LYS A 49 7.86 4.75 2.01
N ASP A 50 7.56 4.68 3.30
CA ASP A 50 8.14 3.69 4.20
C ASP A 50 7.56 2.31 3.91
N LEU A 51 6.24 2.21 3.74
CA LEU A 51 5.57 0.97 3.30
C LEU A 51 6.12 0.45 1.96
N LEU A 52 6.32 1.35 0.98
CA LEU A 52 6.85 0.98 -0.33
C LEU A 52 8.31 0.54 -0.31
N LYS A 53 9.11 1.02 0.65
CA LYS A 53 10.50 0.54 0.80
C LYS A 53 10.50 -0.90 1.26
N ASP A 54 9.69 -1.20 2.27
CA ASP A 54 9.58 -2.54 2.82
C ASP A 54 9.11 -3.52 1.75
N PHE A 55 8.15 -3.09 0.92
CA PHE A 55 7.67 -3.88 -0.21
C PHE A 55 8.76 -4.25 -1.23
N ALA A 56 9.67 -3.32 -1.56
CA ALA A 56 10.73 -3.60 -2.53
C ALA A 56 11.92 -4.37 -1.93
N THR A 57 11.96 -4.55 -0.61
CA THR A 57 13.00 -5.31 0.09
C THR A 57 12.56 -6.71 0.51
N LYS A 58 11.26 -7.00 0.48
CA LYS A 58 10.70 -8.36 0.57
C LYS A 58 10.89 -9.09 -0.76
#